data_AF-A0A2G1YE66-F1
#
_entry.id   AF-A0A2G1YE66-F1
#
_cell.length_a   1.000
_cell.length_b   1.000
_cell.length_c   1.000
_cell.angle_alpha   90.00
_cell.angle_beta   90.00
_cell.angle_gamma   90.00
#
_symmetry.space_group_name_H-M   'P 1'
#
loop_
_entity.id
_entity.type
_entity.pdbx_description
1 polymer ?
#
loop_
_entity_poly.entity_id
_entity_poly.type
_entity_poly.pdbx_seq_one_letter_code
_entity_poly.pdbx_strand_id
1 'polypeptide(L)'
;MIAGNIAWSAIAASDLLLLGRRGAESVAAGALAINLFHAFLIFGMGLVTAASPLIASERGRRRHSVRDVRRTVHQTLRAALFFVLPAWLILWHCEGILRALGQQPDLAYGAGQVMRGLQWALLPFLGFTTLRNFIAALE
;
A
#
# COMPACT_ATOMS: atom_id res chain seq x y z
N MET A 1 18.89 -10.48 0.47
CA MET A 1 18.01 -9.47 1.12
C MET A 1 18.59 -8.05 1.14
N ILE A 2 19.89 -7.85 1.39
CA ILE A 2 20.51 -6.52 1.46
C ILE A 2 20.50 -5.80 0.10
N ALA A 3 20.94 -6.48 -0.98
CA ALA A 3 20.97 -5.89 -2.33
C ALA A 3 19.58 -5.46 -2.85
N GLY A 4 18.52 -6.23 -2.54
CA GLY A 4 17.15 -5.90 -2.94
C GLY A 4 16.58 -4.67 -2.22
N ASN A 5 16.89 -4.50 -0.92
CA ASN A 5 16.48 -3.30 -0.18
C ASN A 5 17.24 -2.06 -0.67
N ILE A 6 18.53 -2.19 -0.95
CA ILE A 6 19.33 -1.10 -1.53
C ILE A 6 18.78 -0.71 -2.91
N ALA A 7 18.46 -1.69 -3.75
CA ALA A 7 17.87 -1.44 -5.06
C ALA A 7 16.51 -0.73 -4.96
N TRP A 8 15.64 -1.15 -4.04
CA TRP A 8 14.34 -0.50 -3.79
C TRP A 8 14.51 0.97 -3.36
N SER A 9 15.38 1.24 -2.39
CA SER A 9 15.67 2.60 -1.92
C SER A 9 16.30 3.46 -3.00
N ALA A 10 17.16 2.89 -3.85
CA ALA A 10 17.78 3.60 -4.96
C ALA A 10 16.78 3.97 -6.07
N ILE A 11 15.80 3.10 -6.35
CA ILE A 11 14.70 3.39 -7.29
C ILE A 11 13.85 4.54 -6.74
N ALA A 12 13.41 4.44 -5.48
CA ALA A 12 12.63 5.51 -4.85
C ALA A 12 13.38 6.86 -4.81
N ALA A 13 14.69 6.83 -4.54
CA ALA A 13 15.54 8.02 -4.58
C ALA A 13 15.68 8.58 -6.00
N SER A 14 15.79 7.71 -7.02
CA SER A 14 15.87 8.11 -8.42
C SER A 14 14.58 8.76 -8.91
N ASP A 15 13.42 8.25 -8.50
CA ASP A 15 12.12 8.84 -8.81
C ASP A 15 11.98 10.25 -8.20
N LEU A 16 12.42 10.42 -6.95
CA LEU A 16 12.48 11.72 -6.28
C LEU A 16 13.46 12.69 -6.98
N LEU A 17 14.63 12.22 -7.41
CA LEU A 17 15.61 13.02 -8.15
C LEU A 17 15.10 13.44 -9.53
N LEU A 18 14.37 12.57 -10.23
CA LEU A 18 13.74 12.86 -11.51
C LEU A 18 12.61 13.90 -11.38
N LEU A 19 11.80 13.82 -10.32
CA LEU A 19 10.86 14.90 -9.96
C LEU A 19 11.59 16.19 -9.55
N GLY A 20 12.81 16.09 -8.99
CA GLY A 20 13.69 17.20 -8.60
C GLY A 20 14.19 18.05 -9.73
N ARG A 21 14.44 17.44 -10.89
CA ARG A 21 14.84 18.20 -12.08
C ARG A 21 13.74 19.11 -12.62
N ARG A 22 12.47 18.91 -12.24
CA ARG A 22 11.33 19.75 -12.66
C ARG A 22 11.03 20.91 -11.69
N GLY A 23 11.79 21.05 -10.60
CA GLY A 23 11.64 22.11 -9.61
C GLY A 23 11.37 21.58 -8.20
N ALA A 24 11.77 22.35 -7.18
CA ALA A 24 11.66 21.97 -5.77
C ALA A 24 10.20 21.70 -5.33
N GLU A 25 9.24 22.43 -5.89
CA GLU A 25 7.81 22.23 -5.63
C GLU A 25 7.29 20.86 -6.12
N SER A 26 7.78 20.39 -7.27
CA SER A 26 7.41 19.07 -7.82
C SER A 26 7.88 17.93 -6.90
N VAL A 27 9.09 18.03 -6.32
CA VAL A 27 9.58 17.06 -5.33
C VAL A 27 8.76 17.08 -4.07
N ALA A 28 8.47 18.28 -3.54
CA ALA A 28 7.70 18.43 -2.32
C ALA A 28 6.30 17.82 -2.50
N ALA A 29 5.62 18.10 -3.62
CA ALA A 29 4.34 17.50 -3.98
C ALA A 29 4.42 15.97 -4.09
N GLY A 30 5.43 15.44 -4.79
CA GLY A 30 5.64 13.99 -4.90
C GLY A 30 5.93 13.32 -3.56
N ALA A 31 6.75 13.94 -2.71
CA ALA A 31 7.07 13.45 -1.38
C ALA A 31 5.81 13.45 -0.47
N LEU A 32 4.97 14.48 -0.54
CA LEU A 32 3.70 14.53 0.19
C LEU A 32 2.75 13.41 -0.25
N ALA A 33 2.62 13.18 -1.56
CA ALA A 33 1.83 12.07 -2.09
C ALA A 33 2.36 10.70 -1.62
N ILE A 34 3.67 10.48 -1.70
CA ILE A 34 4.31 9.23 -1.27
C ILE A 34 4.15 9.00 0.24
N ASN A 35 4.29 10.04 1.06
CA ASN A 35 4.11 9.92 2.51
C ASN A 35 2.66 9.56 2.87
N LEU A 36 1.68 10.23 2.25
CA LEU A 36 0.28 9.91 2.45
C LEU A 36 -0.02 8.47 2.00
N PHE A 37 0.49 8.06 0.84
CA PHE A 37 0.36 6.70 0.35
C PHE A 37 0.96 5.67 1.32
N HIS A 38 2.15 5.95 1.87
CA HIS A 38 2.79 5.10 2.87
C HIS A 38 1.95 4.94 4.14
N ALA A 39 1.28 5.99 4.61
CA ALA A 39 0.39 5.88 5.77
C ALA A 39 -0.74 4.87 5.53
N PHE A 40 -1.40 4.92 4.37
CA PHE A 40 -2.43 3.94 3.99
C PHE A 40 -1.86 2.55 3.74
N LEU A 41 -0.67 2.46 3.17
CA LEU A 41 0.02 1.20 2.90
C LEU A 41 0.38 0.47 4.19
N ILE A 42 0.90 1.17 5.20
CA ILE A 42 1.19 0.62 6.54
C ILE A 42 -0.12 0.15 7.20
N PHE A 43 -1.18 0.96 7.12
CA PHE A 43 -2.48 0.59 7.67
C PHE A 43 -3.04 -0.67 7.00
N GLY A 44 -2.98 -0.75 5.68
CA GLY A 44 -3.40 -1.93 4.92
C GLY A 44 -2.57 -3.17 5.24
N MET A 45 -1.25 -3.02 5.41
CA MET A 45 -0.38 -4.11 5.85
C MET A 45 -0.74 -4.61 7.26
N GLY A 46 -1.03 -3.71 8.19
CA GLY A 46 -1.51 -4.05 9.53
C GLY A 46 -2.80 -4.87 9.48
N LEU A 47 -3.76 -4.44 8.65
CA LEU A 47 -5.02 -5.15 8.46
C LEU A 47 -4.81 -6.56 7.87
N VAL A 48 -3.99 -6.70 6.83
CA VAL A 48 -3.69 -8.00 6.20
C VAL A 48 -2.99 -8.94 7.17
N THR A 49 -2.05 -8.41 7.96
CA THR A 49 -1.27 -9.19 8.94
C THR A 49 -2.14 -9.63 10.12
N ALA A 50 -3.08 -8.80 10.57
CA ALA A 50 -4.02 -9.13 11.64
C ALA A 50 -5.14 -10.08 11.19
N ALA A 51 -5.68 -9.89 9.97
CA ALA A 51 -6.78 -10.71 9.45
C ALA A 51 -6.35 -12.15 9.12
N SER A 52 -5.10 -12.36 8.71
CA SER A 52 -4.59 -13.68 8.32
C SER A 52 -4.66 -14.74 9.44
N PRO A 53 -4.12 -14.51 10.65
CA PRO A 53 -4.18 -15.49 11.74
C PRO A 53 -5.57 -15.58 12.40
N LEU A 54 -6.35 -14.49 12.47
CA LEU A 54 -7.70 -14.52 13.06
C LEU A 54 -8.65 -15.40 12.24
N ILE A 55 -8.63 -15.28 10.90
CA ILE A 55 -9.45 -16.12 10.00
C ILE A 55 -8.91 -17.57 9.97
N ALA A 56 -7.58 -17.75 10.06
CA ALA A 56 -6.96 -19.08 10.11
C ALA A 56 -7.21 -19.82 11.43
N SER A 57 -7.18 -19.13 12.57
CA SER A 57 -7.42 -19.68 13.91
C SER A 57 -8.85 -20.20 14.06
N GLU A 58 -9.84 -19.42 13.60
CA GLU A 58 -11.26 -19.80 13.67
C GLU A 58 -11.59 -21.04 12.80
N ARG A 59 -10.78 -21.29 11.76
CA ARG A 59 -10.92 -22.43 10.85
C ARG A 59 -10.05 -23.63 11.21
N GLY A 60 -9.03 -23.44 12.06
CA GLY A 60 -8.07 -24.46 12.49
C GLY A 60 -8.66 -25.61 13.31
N ARG A 61 -9.94 -25.55 13.70
CA ARG A 61 -10.64 -26.65 14.38
C ARG A 61 -10.89 -27.88 13.50
N ARG A 62 -10.51 -27.87 12.21
CA ARG A 62 -10.53 -29.07 11.34
C ARG A 62 -9.22 -29.23 10.57
N ARG A 63 -8.47 -30.26 10.95
CA ARG A 63 -7.16 -30.67 10.43
C ARG A 63 -7.25 -31.08 8.94
N HIS A 64 -6.26 -30.63 8.17
CA HIS A 64 -5.81 -31.20 6.90
C HIS A 64 -6.75 -31.09 5.69
N SER A 65 -6.73 -29.93 5.03
CA SER A 65 -6.92 -29.92 3.58
C SER A 65 -6.23 -28.72 2.93
N VAL A 66 -5.40 -28.99 1.92
CA VAL A 66 -4.82 -27.99 1.01
C VAL A 66 -5.91 -27.09 0.37
N ARG A 67 -7.18 -27.54 0.39
CA ARG A 67 -8.35 -26.73 0.00
C ARG A 67 -8.68 -25.60 0.99
N ASP A 68 -8.48 -25.79 2.29
CA ASP A 68 -8.78 -24.75 3.29
C ASP A 68 -7.75 -23.63 3.24
N VAL A 69 -6.48 -23.98 2.98
CA VAL A 69 -5.39 -23.04 2.71
C VAL A 69 -5.72 -22.07 1.58
N ARG A 70 -6.13 -22.60 0.41
CA ARG A 70 -6.48 -21.77 -0.76
C ARG A 70 -7.68 -20.87 -0.49
N ARG A 71 -8.58 -21.30 0.39
CA ARG A 71 -9.77 -20.54 0.79
C ARG A 71 -9.41 -19.39 1.73
N THR A 72 -8.48 -19.61 2.67
CA THR A 72 -7.95 -18.56 3.56
C THR A 72 -7.25 -17.45 2.77
N VAL A 73 -6.40 -17.81 1.80
CA VAL A 73 -5.74 -16.82 0.93
C VAL A 73 -6.77 -15.95 0.19
N HIS A 74 -7.81 -16.55 -0.38
CA HIS A 74 -8.89 -15.79 -1.03
C HIS A 74 -9.69 -14.94 -0.03
N GLN A 75 -9.89 -15.38 1.21
CA GLN A 75 -10.58 -14.59 2.23
C GLN A 75 -9.76 -13.37 2.66
N THR A 76 -8.44 -13.53 2.87
CA THR A 76 -7.55 -12.40 3.15
C THR A 76 -7.47 -11.44 1.97
N LEU A 77 -7.42 -11.96 0.73
CA LEU A 77 -7.42 -11.13 -0.48
C LEU A 77 -8.74 -10.34 -0.62
N ARG A 78 -9.88 -10.95 -0.26
CA ARG A 78 -11.19 -10.26 -0.22
C ARG A 78 -11.24 -9.19 0.86
N ALA A 79 -10.69 -9.46 2.05
CA ALA A 79 -10.60 -8.47 3.11
C ALA A 79 -9.70 -7.28 2.70
N ALA A 80 -8.56 -7.57 2.05
CA ALA A 80 -7.69 -6.54 1.49
C ALA A 80 -8.42 -5.71 0.42
N LEU A 81 -9.19 -6.34 -0.47
CA LEU A 81 -10.00 -5.64 -1.47
C LEU A 81 -11.05 -4.73 -0.82
N PHE A 82 -11.71 -5.20 0.24
CA PHE A 82 -12.70 -4.42 0.99
C PHE A 82 -12.08 -3.19 1.66
N PHE A 83 -10.80 -3.24 2.01
CA PHE A 83 -10.05 -2.08 2.52
C PHE A 83 -9.53 -1.16 1.41
N VAL A 84 -9.08 -1.72 0.29
CA VAL A 84 -8.56 -0.94 -0.84
C VAL A 84 -9.62 -0.02 -1.43
N LEU A 85 -10.88 -0.46 -1.53
CA LEU A 85 -11.98 0.35 -2.06
C LEU A 85 -12.18 1.69 -1.31
N PRO A 86 -12.40 1.71 0.03
CA PRO A 86 -12.49 2.96 0.77
C PRO A 86 -11.15 3.72 0.79
N ALA A 87 -10.01 3.03 0.83
CA ALA A 87 -8.71 3.69 0.75
C ALA A 87 -8.55 4.47 -0.56
N TRP A 88 -8.94 3.89 -1.71
CA TRP A 88 -8.95 4.59 -2.99
C TRP A 88 -9.89 5.78 -2.99
N LEU A 89 -11.09 5.65 -2.43
CA LEU A 89 -12.02 6.78 -2.36
C LEU A 89 -11.43 7.95 -1.55
N ILE A 90 -10.74 7.65 -0.45
CA ILE A 90 -10.09 8.66 0.40
C ILE A 90 -8.87 9.25 -0.32
N LEU A 91 -8.01 8.41 -0.92
CA LEU A 91 -6.83 8.84 -1.68
C LEU A 91 -7.19 9.62 -2.94
N TRP A 92 -8.37 9.41 -3.52
CA TRP A 92 -8.89 10.22 -4.60
C TRP A 92 -9.10 11.68 -4.17
N HIS A 93 -9.44 11.89 -2.90
CA HIS A 93 -9.58 13.21 -2.27
C HIS A 93 -8.26 13.69 -1.62
N CYS A 94 -7.11 13.11 -1.98
CA CYS A 94 -5.79 13.48 -1.49
C CYS A 94 -5.53 15.00 -1.56
N GLU A 95 -5.89 15.65 -2.67
CA GLU A 95 -5.75 17.11 -2.80
C GLU A 95 -6.54 17.86 -1.72
N GLY A 96 -7.79 17.46 -1.47
CA GLY A 96 -8.63 18.06 -0.43
C GLY A 96 -8.08 17.82 0.97
N ILE A 97 -7.58 16.61 1.24
CA ILE A 97 -6.94 16.24 2.51
C ILE A 97 -5.71 17.12 2.75
N LEU A 98 -4.86 17.27 1.74
CA LEU A 98 -3.63 18.08 1.81
C LEU A 98 -3.95 19.57 2.00
N ARG A 99 -4.96 20.09 1.30
CA ARG A 99 -5.44 21.47 1.54
C ARG A 99 -5.98 21.64 2.95
N ALA A 100 -6.72 20.67 3.49
CA ALA A 100 -7.21 20.70 4.87
C ALA A 100 -6.07 20.64 5.91
N LEU A 101 -4.96 19.98 5.58
CA LEU A 101 -3.70 19.98 6.34
C LEU A 101 -2.93 21.32 6.26
N GLY A 102 -3.44 22.31 5.53
CA GLY A 102 -2.82 23.64 5.38
C GLY A 102 -1.74 23.72 4.31
N GLN A 103 -1.65 22.73 3.41
CA GLN A 103 -0.70 22.78 2.28
C GLN A 103 -1.13 23.78 1.22
N GLN A 104 -0.15 24.34 0.51
CA GLN A 104 -0.41 25.27 -0.59
C GLN A 104 -1.20 24.58 -1.71
N PRO A 105 -2.11 25.30 -2.39
CA PRO A 105 -2.98 24.72 -3.40
C PRO A 105 -2.21 24.08 -4.57
N ASP A 106 -1.08 24.68 -4.98
CA ASP A 106 -0.26 24.15 -6.08
C ASP A 106 0.46 22.84 -5.69
N LEU A 107 0.97 22.77 -4.45
CA LEU A 107 1.56 21.55 -3.89
C LEU A 107 0.53 20.42 -3.75
N ALA A 108 -0.67 20.75 -3.24
CA ALA A 108 -1.76 19.80 -3.08
C ALA A 108 -2.25 19.25 -4.44
N TYR A 109 -2.33 20.11 -5.45
CA TYR A 109 -2.69 19.71 -6.81
C TYR A 109 -1.64 18.77 -7.43
N GLY A 110 -0.35 19.12 -7.31
CA GLY A 110 0.75 18.27 -7.77
C GLY A 110 0.75 16.90 -7.08
N ALA A 111 0.55 16.88 -5.76
CA ALA A 111 0.48 15.64 -4.99
C ALA A 111 -0.74 14.80 -5.37
N GLY A 112 -1.88 15.43 -5.65
CA GLY A 112 -3.08 14.77 -6.15
C GLY A 112 -2.85 14.07 -7.49
N GLN A 113 -2.12 14.69 -8.42
CA GLN A 113 -1.77 14.06 -9.70
C GLN A 113 -0.89 12.82 -9.52
N VAL A 114 0.14 12.91 -8.67
CA VAL A 114 1.02 11.76 -8.35
C VAL A 114 0.22 10.65 -7.67
N MET A 115 -0.65 10.99 -6.72
CA MET A 115 -1.47 10.03 -5.98
C MET A 115 -2.41 9.25 -6.90
N ARG A 116 -2.98 9.87 -7.94
CA ARG A 116 -3.90 9.18 -8.86
C ARG A 116 -3.25 8.01 -9.60
N GLY A 117 -1.96 8.11 -9.90
CA GLY A 117 -1.17 7.00 -10.43
C GLY A 117 -0.77 6.01 -9.33
N LEU A 118 -0.25 6.53 -8.21
CA LEU A 118 0.32 5.72 -7.14
C LEU A 118 -0.71 4.84 -6.40
N GLN A 119 -1.95 5.32 -6.25
CA GLN A 119 -3.01 4.59 -5.53
C GLN A 119 -3.25 3.18 -6.11
N TRP A 120 -3.08 2.99 -7.42
CA TRP A 120 -3.28 1.69 -8.07
C TRP A 120 -2.27 0.64 -7.63
N ALA A 121 -1.09 1.06 -7.13
CA ALA A 121 -0.07 0.15 -6.60
C ALA A 121 -0.49 -0.48 -5.26
N LEU A 122 -1.49 0.08 -4.55
CA LEU A 122 -1.93 -0.41 -3.24
C LEU A 122 -2.47 -1.85 -3.32
N LEU A 123 -3.32 -2.14 -4.29
CA LEU A 123 -3.93 -3.46 -4.48
C LEU A 123 -2.91 -4.57 -4.78
N PRO A 124 -2.05 -4.46 -5.82
CA PRO A 124 -1.06 -5.49 -6.13
C PRO A 124 -0.04 -5.65 -4.99
N PHE A 125 0.32 -4.57 -4.29
CA PHE A 125 1.25 -4.65 -3.16
C PHE A 125 0.67 -5.44 -1.97
N LEU A 126 -0.58 -5.19 -1.60
CA LEU A 126 -1.25 -5.94 -0.53
C LEU A 126 -1.48 -7.40 -0.93
N GLY A 127 -1.83 -7.66 -2.20
CA GLY A 127 -1.97 -9.01 -2.73
C GLY A 127 -0.66 -9.80 -2.70
N PHE A 128 0.43 -9.18 -3.17
CA PHE A 128 1.76 -9.79 -3.13
C PHE A 128 2.23 -10.04 -1.70
N THR A 129 2.07 -9.06 -0.80
CA THR A 129 2.43 -9.19 0.61
C THR A 129 1.66 -10.32 1.29
N THR A 130 0.36 -10.46 0.99
CA THR A 130 -0.46 -11.57 1.50
C THR A 130 0.08 -12.91 1.03
N LEU A 131 0.36 -13.05 -0.27
CA LEU A 131 0.89 -14.29 -0.84
C LEU A 131 2.27 -14.64 -0.27
N ARG A 132 3.14 -13.63 -0.13
CA ARG A 132 4.48 -13.78 0.43
C ARG A 132 4.46 -14.23 1.87
N ASN A 133 3.67 -13.56 2.73
CA ASN A 133 3.54 -13.93 4.13
C ASN A 133 2.96 -15.33 4.30
N PHE A 134 2.08 -15.73 3.38
CA PHE A 134 1.52 -17.08 3.36
C PHE A 134 2.58 -18.15 3.01
N ILE A 135 3.40 -17.93 1.97
CA ILE A 135 4.47 -18.86 1.59
C ILE A 135 5.48 -19.01 2.73
N ALA A 136 5.90 -17.90 3.33
CA ALA A 136 6.84 -17.90 4.45
C ALA A 136 6.30 -18.58 5.73
N ALA A 137 4.98 -18.71 5.88
CA ALA A 137 4.37 -19.45 6.99
C ALA A 137 4.23 -20.96 6.71
N LEU A 138 4.41 -21.37 5.44
CA LEU A 138 4.37 -22.77 5.02
C LEU A 138 5.77 -23.41 5.00
N GLU A 139 6.81 -22.60 4.82
CA GLU A 139 8.23 -22.96 5.04
C GLU A 139 8.57 -23.05 6.53
#